data_AF-A0A1N6P2Z1-F1
#
_entry.id   AF-A0A1N6P2Z1-F1
#
_cell.length_a   1.000
_cell.length_b   1.000
_cell.length_c   1.000
_cell.angle_alpha   90.00
_cell.angle_beta   90.00
_cell.angle_gamma   90.00
#
_symmetry.space_group_name_H-M   'P 1'
#
loop_
_entity.id
_entity.type
_entity.pdbx_description
1 polymer ?
#
loop_
_entity_poly.entity_id
_entity_poly.type
_entity_poly.pdbx_seq_one_letter_code
_entity_poly.pdbx_strand_id
1 'polypeptide(L)'
;MMISNMISNFKEVTSHSCGSFSTTKDLVARNAISDIAIVMSYSLLEGFFHEEYEFYVKNEKRKKPKELSALINTLLHDRQVSLKEWRKRRKVIDLVRVLRNAVVHSNGIIESDFDKEKCEELLGEDVFESSDHYPRLSLSRSLHLVREFKGIADEYAEAVFIRPNNALQRTSR
;
A
#
# COMPACT_ATOMS: atom_id res chain seq x y z
N MET A 1 9.20 4.90 12.88
CA MET A 1 9.75 6.20 13.31
C MET A 1 9.26 7.34 12.42
N MET A 2 9.55 7.36 11.11
CA MET A 2 9.12 8.46 10.22
C MET A 2 7.59 8.60 10.10
N ILE A 3 6.86 7.50 9.87
CA ILE A 3 5.38 7.48 9.83
C ILE A 3 4.79 7.91 11.18
N SER A 4 5.38 7.44 12.29
CA SER A 4 4.94 7.80 13.64
C SER A 4 5.11 9.30 13.93
N ASN A 5 6.24 9.89 13.49
CA ASN A 5 6.50 11.32 13.62
C ASN A 5 5.57 12.14 12.73
N MET A 6 5.32 11.68 11.50
CA MET A 6 4.36 12.32 10.60
C MET A 6 2.95 12.33 11.24
N ILE A 7 2.50 11.20 11.79
CA ILE A 7 1.24 11.09 12.53
C ILE A 7 1.20 12.04 13.74
N SER A 8 2.30 12.13 14.50
CA SER A 8 2.39 12.98 15.70
C SER A 8 2.27 14.46 15.33
N ASN A 9 3.04 14.91 14.35
CA ASN A 9 3.00 16.30 13.86
C ASN A 9 1.61 16.62 13.29
N PHE A 10 0.96 15.68 12.63
CA PHE A 10 -0.41 15.87 12.16
C PHE A 10 -1.40 16.03 13.31
N LYS A 11 -1.35 15.16 14.32
CA LYS A 11 -2.21 15.31 15.50
C LYS A 11 -1.97 16.66 16.17
N GLU A 12 -0.72 17.07 16.32
CA GLU A 12 -0.35 18.36 16.92
C GLU A 12 -0.92 19.56 16.15
N VAL A 13 -0.88 19.53 14.82
CA VAL A 13 -1.36 20.65 13.98
C VAL A 13 -2.90 20.66 13.81
N THR A 14 -3.56 19.51 13.95
CA THR A 14 -5.01 19.35 13.66
C THR A 14 -5.90 19.20 14.90
N SER A 15 -5.32 18.99 16.09
CA SER A 15 -6.07 18.86 17.34
C SER A 15 -6.32 20.22 18.02
N HIS A 16 -7.54 20.43 18.49
CA HIS A 16 -7.87 21.53 19.39
C HIS A 16 -7.49 21.19 20.83
N SER A 17 -7.29 22.23 21.65
CA SER A 17 -6.99 22.11 23.08
C SER A 17 -8.05 21.32 23.88
N CYS A 18 -9.27 21.16 23.35
CA CYS A 18 -10.33 20.34 23.93
C CYS A 18 -10.38 18.89 23.39
N GLY A 19 -9.41 18.46 22.59
CA GLY A 19 -9.36 17.12 22.01
C GLY A 19 -10.28 16.90 20.79
N SER A 20 -11.03 17.93 20.37
CA SER A 20 -11.80 17.90 19.13
C SER A 20 -10.91 18.17 17.91
N PHE A 21 -11.35 17.73 16.73
CA PHE A 21 -10.67 17.94 15.46
C PHE A 21 -11.50 18.90 14.59
N SER A 22 -10.90 19.95 14.03
CA SER A 22 -11.59 20.87 13.10
C SER A 22 -11.94 20.15 11.80
N THR A 23 -13.19 20.21 11.36
CA THR A 23 -13.64 19.58 10.11
C THR A 23 -13.42 20.44 8.86
N THR A 24 -13.29 21.78 8.97
CA THR A 24 -13.30 22.71 7.82
C THR A 24 -11.93 23.26 7.39
N LYS A 25 -10.94 23.38 8.28
CA LYS A 25 -9.55 23.74 7.91
C LYS A 25 -8.64 22.52 7.63
N ASP A 26 -9.18 21.33 7.86
CA ASP A 26 -8.47 20.04 7.85
C ASP A 26 -8.75 19.22 6.57
N LEU A 27 -9.60 19.72 5.67
CA LEU A 27 -9.93 19.02 4.42
C LEU A 27 -8.68 18.83 3.54
N VAL A 28 -7.87 19.88 3.38
CA VAL A 28 -6.65 19.84 2.56
C VAL A 28 -5.61 18.89 3.15
N ALA A 29 -5.42 18.92 4.47
CA ALA A 29 -4.50 18.05 5.19
C ALA A 29 -4.92 16.57 5.09
N ARG A 30 -6.20 16.26 5.30
CA ARG A 30 -6.72 14.89 5.18
C ARG A 30 -6.69 14.37 3.75
N ASN A 31 -7.01 15.21 2.77
CA ASN A 31 -6.90 14.84 1.36
C ASN A 31 -5.44 14.54 1.01
N ALA A 32 -4.50 15.41 1.41
CA ALA A 32 -3.08 15.17 1.22
C ALA A 32 -2.63 13.86 1.89
N ILE A 33 -3.09 13.53 3.09
CA ILE A 33 -2.75 12.25 3.75
C ILE A 33 -3.30 11.06 2.97
N SER A 34 -4.56 11.11 2.52
CA SER A 34 -5.17 10.07 1.69
C SER A 34 -4.35 9.84 0.42
N ASP A 35 -4.07 10.93 -0.31
CA ASP A 35 -3.33 10.90 -1.57
C ASP A 35 -1.91 10.37 -1.38
N ILE A 36 -1.21 10.88 -0.36
CA ILE A 36 0.13 10.43 0.02
C ILE A 36 0.11 8.95 0.39
N ALA A 37 -0.87 8.50 1.18
CA ALA A 37 -0.94 7.10 1.57
C ALA A 37 -1.16 6.18 0.36
N ILE A 38 -2.07 6.55 -0.55
CA ILE A 38 -2.32 5.80 -1.78
C ILE A 38 -1.05 5.73 -2.64
N VAL A 39 -0.44 6.88 -2.92
CA VAL A 39 0.75 6.98 -3.79
C VAL A 39 1.95 6.28 -3.14
N MET A 40 2.29 6.64 -1.90
CA MET A 40 3.48 6.10 -1.23
C MET A 40 3.38 4.61 -0.98
N SER A 41 2.23 4.10 -0.52
CA SER A 41 2.10 2.67 -0.26
C SER A 41 2.37 1.87 -1.53
N TYR A 42 1.74 2.26 -2.64
CA TYR A 42 1.92 1.61 -3.93
C TYR A 42 3.36 1.75 -4.43
N SER A 43 3.93 2.96 -4.42
CA SER A 43 5.29 3.21 -4.92
C SER A 43 6.37 2.50 -4.09
N LEU A 44 6.19 2.38 -2.77
CA LEU A 44 7.10 1.61 -1.92
C LEU A 44 7.11 0.13 -2.32
N LEU A 45 5.92 -0.44 -2.51
CA LEU A 45 5.79 -1.84 -2.90
C LEU A 45 6.34 -2.07 -4.31
N GLU A 46 6.05 -1.14 -5.24
CA GLU A 46 6.56 -1.17 -6.62
C GLU A 46 8.08 -1.10 -6.68
N GLY A 47 8.69 -0.15 -5.95
CA GLY A 47 10.14 0.01 -5.89
C GLY A 47 10.83 -1.25 -5.37
N PHE A 48 10.36 -1.77 -4.23
CA PHE A 48 10.92 -2.98 -3.63
C PHE A 48 10.89 -4.17 -4.60
N PHE A 49 9.73 -4.50 -5.17
CA PHE A 49 9.63 -5.66 -6.06
C PHE A 49 10.27 -5.43 -7.44
N HIS A 50 10.38 -4.19 -7.89
CA HIS A 50 11.18 -3.88 -9.07
C HIS A 50 12.65 -4.20 -8.84
N GLU A 51 13.24 -3.76 -7.74
CA GLU A 51 14.64 -4.06 -7.41
C GLU A 51 14.86 -5.57 -7.32
N GLU A 52 13.97 -6.30 -6.64
CA GLU A 52 14.02 -7.76 -6.55
C GLU A 52 13.98 -8.43 -7.94
N TYR A 53 13.09 -7.99 -8.83
CA TYR A 53 13.03 -8.53 -10.18
C TYR A 53 14.30 -8.25 -10.99
N GLU A 54 14.82 -7.02 -10.90
CA GLU A 54 16.04 -6.64 -11.60
C GLU A 54 17.24 -7.46 -11.10
N PHE A 55 17.29 -7.76 -9.80
CA PHE A 55 18.36 -8.53 -9.19
C PHE A 55 18.29 -10.03 -9.53
N TYR A 56 17.10 -10.63 -9.41
CA TYR A 56 16.95 -12.10 -9.52
C TYR A 56 16.62 -12.60 -10.93
N VAL A 57 15.84 -11.85 -11.72
CA VAL A 57 15.19 -12.39 -12.92
C VAL A 57 15.67 -11.75 -14.23
N LYS A 58 16.20 -10.52 -14.19
CA LYS A 58 16.57 -9.76 -15.41
C LYS A 58 17.54 -10.49 -16.35
N ASN A 59 18.43 -11.31 -15.79
CA ASN A 59 19.43 -12.04 -16.57
C ASN A 59 18.86 -13.22 -17.37
N GLU A 60 17.58 -13.59 -17.17
CA GLU A 60 16.95 -14.74 -17.81
C GLU A 60 16.28 -14.43 -19.17
N LYS A 61 16.49 -13.24 -19.75
CA LYS A 61 15.79 -12.74 -20.96
C LYS A 61 14.26 -12.72 -20.83
N ARG A 62 13.71 -12.83 -19.61
CA ARG A 62 12.27 -12.76 -19.35
C ARG A 62 11.79 -11.32 -19.44
N LYS A 63 10.67 -11.10 -20.14
CA LYS A 63 10.02 -9.79 -20.23
C LYS A 63 9.46 -9.41 -18.86
N LYS A 64 9.89 -8.26 -18.34
CA LYS A 64 9.37 -7.70 -17.08
C LYS A 64 7.85 -7.49 -17.17
N PRO A 65 7.07 -8.04 -16.22
CA PRO A 65 5.64 -7.74 -16.13
C PRO A 65 5.40 -6.24 -15.95
N LYS A 66 4.36 -5.72 -16.61
CA LYS A 66 4.00 -4.29 -16.50
C LYS A 66 3.23 -3.96 -15.22
N GLU A 67 2.48 -4.92 -14.69
CA GLU A 67 1.64 -4.74 -13.52
C GLU A 67 2.36 -5.26 -12.27
N LEU A 68 2.30 -4.50 -11.17
CA LEU A 68 2.97 -4.85 -9.91
C LEU A 68 2.50 -6.20 -9.37
N SER A 69 1.20 -6.49 -9.42
CA SER A 69 0.67 -7.79 -8.98
C SER A 69 1.22 -8.95 -9.79
N ALA A 70 1.40 -8.78 -11.11
CA ALA A 70 2.01 -9.78 -11.97
C ALA A 70 3.50 -9.95 -11.68
N LEU A 71 4.22 -8.84 -11.45
CA LEU A 71 5.62 -8.83 -11.05
C LEU A 71 5.86 -9.62 -9.76
N ILE A 72 5.05 -9.36 -8.72
CA ILE A 72 5.13 -10.07 -7.45
C ILE A 72 4.85 -11.56 -7.66
N ASN A 73 3.83 -11.92 -8.45
CA ASN A 73 3.54 -13.32 -8.77
C ASN A 73 4.72 -14.03 -9.43
N THR A 74 5.42 -13.37 -10.36
CA THR A 74 6.62 -13.93 -10.99
C THR A 74 7.70 -14.22 -9.95
N LEU A 75 7.97 -13.28 -9.05
CA LEU A 75 8.96 -13.46 -7.99
C LEU A 75 8.56 -14.55 -6.99
N LEU A 76 7.29 -14.60 -6.57
CA LEU A 76 6.80 -15.66 -5.69
C LEU A 76 6.97 -17.05 -6.31
N HIS A 77 6.66 -17.20 -7.60
CA HIS A 77 6.86 -18.45 -8.32
C HIS A 77 8.34 -18.81 -8.45
N ASP A 78 9.17 -17.85 -8.86
CA ASP A 78 10.61 -18.03 -9.06
C ASP A 78 11.33 -18.46 -7.77
N ARG A 79 10.95 -17.84 -6.64
CA ARG A 79 11.51 -18.12 -5.31
C ARG A 79 10.80 -19.25 -4.57
N GLN A 80 9.75 -19.83 -5.14
CA GLN A 80 8.90 -20.85 -4.52
C GLN A 80 8.36 -20.44 -3.14
N VAL A 81 7.93 -19.18 -3.02
CA VAL A 81 7.38 -18.60 -1.80
C VAL A 81 5.89 -18.34 -1.95
N SER A 82 5.13 -18.57 -0.87
CA SER A 82 3.73 -18.17 -0.75
C SER A 82 3.57 -17.07 0.30
N LEU A 83 2.76 -16.05 0.00
CA LEU A 83 2.34 -15.04 0.98
C LEU A 83 0.94 -15.37 1.52
N LYS A 84 0.70 -15.06 2.79
CA LYS A 84 -0.61 -15.19 3.42
C LYS A 84 -1.66 -14.36 2.68
N GLU A 85 -2.84 -14.93 2.51
CA GLU A 85 -4.00 -14.27 1.87
C GLU A 85 -3.68 -13.60 0.52
N TRP A 86 -2.71 -14.14 -0.23
CA TRP A 86 -2.18 -13.50 -1.43
C TRP A 86 -3.26 -13.19 -2.47
N ARG A 87 -4.24 -14.08 -2.65
CA ARG A 87 -5.35 -13.85 -3.59
C ARG A 87 -6.16 -12.60 -3.23
N LYS A 88 -6.41 -12.35 -1.94
CA LYS A 88 -7.10 -11.15 -1.47
C LYS A 88 -6.22 -9.91 -1.63
N ARG A 89 -4.97 -9.99 -1.17
CA ARG A 89 -3.99 -8.90 -1.24
C ARG A 89 -3.70 -8.45 -2.67
N ARG A 90 -3.64 -9.38 -3.61
CA ARG A 90 -3.53 -9.08 -5.05
C ARG A 90 -4.65 -8.15 -5.52
N LYS A 91 -5.90 -8.45 -5.17
CA LYS A 91 -7.05 -7.62 -5.56
C LYS A 91 -6.94 -6.21 -4.96
N VAL A 92 -6.45 -6.10 -3.72
CA VAL A 92 -6.21 -4.80 -3.07
C VAL A 92 -5.09 -4.02 -3.77
N ILE A 93 -3.99 -4.67 -4.18
CA ILE A 93 -2.93 -4.02 -4.97
C ILE A 93 -3.48 -3.48 -6.29
N ASP A 94 -4.26 -4.30 -7.00
CA ASP A 94 -4.86 -3.91 -8.28
C ASP A 94 -5.84 -2.74 -8.10
N LEU A 95 -6.60 -2.70 -7.00
CA LEU A 95 -7.48 -1.59 -6.64
C LEU A 95 -6.68 -0.30 -6.36
N VAL A 96 -5.66 -0.39 -5.51
CA VAL A 96 -4.84 0.76 -5.11
C VAL A 96 -4.09 1.33 -6.32
N ARG A 97 -3.73 0.51 -7.31
CA ARG A 97 -3.22 1.00 -8.60
C ARG A 97 -4.20 1.97 -9.29
N VAL A 98 -5.48 1.61 -9.34
CA VAL A 98 -6.53 2.44 -9.95
C VAL A 98 -6.67 3.75 -9.18
N LEU A 99 -6.74 3.68 -7.85
CA LEU A 99 -6.82 4.86 -6.98
C LEU A 99 -5.58 5.76 -7.15
N ARG A 100 -4.38 5.16 -7.18
CA ARG A 100 -3.12 5.90 -7.41
C ARG A 100 -3.11 6.60 -8.74
N ASN A 101 -3.58 5.94 -9.81
CA ASN A 101 -3.62 6.56 -11.13
C ASN A 101 -4.60 7.73 -11.16
N ALA A 102 -5.76 7.62 -10.52
CA ALA A 102 -6.69 8.74 -10.38
C ALA A 102 -6.03 9.91 -9.63
N VAL A 103 -5.45 9.66 -8.46
CA VAL A 103 -4.75 10.69 -7.65
C VAL A 103 -3.63 11.37 -8.45
N VAL A 104 -2.78 10.60 -9.15
CA VAL A 104 -1.62 11.14 -9.87
C VAL A 104 -2.03 11.90 -11.14
N HIS A 105 -3.02 11.42 -11.89
CA HIS A 105 -3.40 12.01 -13.17
C HIS A 105 -4.48 13.09 -13.06
N SER A 106 -5.16 13.19 -11.92
CA SER A 106 -6.26 14.13 -11.69
C SER A 106 -5.99 15.10 -10.53
N ASN A 107 -4.72 15.45 -10.25
CA ASN A 107 -4.33 16.41 -9.20
C ASN A 107 -4.91 16.09 -7.79
N GLY A 108 -4.96 14.82 -7.41
CA GLY A 108 -5.53 14.38 -6.13
C GLY A 108 -7.06 14.22 -6.13
N ILE A 109 -7.72 14.39 -7.28
CA ILE A 109 -9.15 14.17 -7.42
C ILE A 109 -9.39 12.69 -7.75
N ILE A 110 -10.00 11.97 -6.82
CA ILE A 110 -10.66 10.70 -7.12
C ILE A 110 -12.06 11.07 -7.62
N GLU A 111 -12.36 10.77 -8.89
CA GLU A 111 -13.68 11.06 -9.46
C GLU A 111 -14.75 10.22 -8.75
N SER A 112 -15.96 10.77 -8.58
CA SER A 112 -17.06 10.11 -7.86
C SER A 112 -17.59 8.86 -8.54
N ASP A 113 -17.23 8.62 -9.81
CA ASP A 113 -17.62 7.46 -10.63
C ASP A 113 -16.66 6.27 -10.46
N PHE A 114 -15.63 6.38 -9.61
CA PHE A 114 -14.84 5.23 -9.22
C PHE A 114 -15.71 4.17 -8.53
N ASP A 115 -15.41 2.90 -8.77
CA ASP A 115 -16.21 1.75 -8.32
C ASP A 115 -16.16 1.58 -6.79
N LYS A 116 -16.98 2.38 -6.09
CA LYS A 116 -17.09 2.42 -4.63
C LYS A 116 -17.57 1.09 -4.07
N GLU A 117 -18.50 0.42 -4.75
CA GLU A 117 -18.99 -0.91 -4.37
C GLU A 117 -17.87 -1.94 -4.37
N LYS A 118 -17.02 -1.95 -5.40
CA LYS A 118 -15.85 -2.83 -5.44
C LYS A 118 -14.81 -2.50 -4.37
N CYS A 119 -14.67 -1.23 -4.00
CA CYS A 119 -13.79 -0.85 -2.89
C CYS A 119 -14.32 -1.43 -1.58
N GLU A 120 -15.62 -1.27 -1.32
CA GLU A 120 -16.28 -1.81 -0.14
C GLU A 120 -16.23 -3.34 -0.10
N GLU A 121 -16.47 -4.02 -1.22
CA GLU A 121 -16.37 -5.49 -1.32
C GLU A 121 -14.96 -5.99 -0.96
N LEU A 122 -13.92 -5.35 -1.51
CA LEU A 122 -12.55 -5.79 -1.35
C LEU A 122 -11.96 -5.46 0.03
N LEU A 123 -12.40 -4.35 0.61
CA LEU A 123 -11.89 -3.83 1.88
C LEU A 123 -12.79 -4.21 3.07
N GLY A 124 -14.01 -4.69 2.80
CA GLY A 124 -14.99 -5.17 3.78
C GLY A 124 -15.76 -4.07 4.50
N GLU A 125 -15.58 -2.80 4.09
CA GLU A 125 -16.24 -1.62 4.66
C GLU A 125 -16.10 -0.41 3.73
N ASP A 126 -16.95 0.61 3.92
CA ASP A 126 -16.73 1.92 3.31
C ASP A 126 -15.50 2.59 3.91
N VAL A 127 -14.41 2.61 3.13
CA VAL A 127 -13.13 3.18 3.56
C VAL A 127 -13.03 4.68 3.30
N PHE A 128 -14.02 5.27 2.62
CA PHE A 128 -13.99 6.67 2.22
C PHE A 128 -14.78 7.55 3.19
N GLU A 129 -14.19 8.67 3.63
CA GLU A 129 -14.94 9.71 4.32
C GLU A 129 -15.81 10.46 3.29
N SER A 130 -17.13 10.43 3.50
CA SER A 130 -18.12 11.00 2.59
C SER A 130 -17.88 12.50 2.33
N SER A 131 -17.48 12.84 1.11
CA SER A 131 -17.87 14.10 0.51
C SER A 131 -18.58 13.75 -0.80
N ASP A 132 -19.77 14.32 -1.03
CA ASP A 132 -20.66 13.99 -2.16
C ASP A 132 -20.02 14.22 -3.55
N HIS A 133 -18.78 14.71 -3.59
CA HIS A 133 -18.09 15.14 -4.81
C HIS A 133 -16.66 14.55 -4.91
N TYR A 134 -15.97 14.29 -3.80
CA TYR A 134 -14.57 13.83 -3.78
C TYR A 134 -14.31 12.80 -2.67
N PRO A 135 -14.31 11.49 -2.98
CA PRO A 135 -14.01 10.43 -2.02
C PRO A 135 -12.56 10.52 -1.54
N ARG A 136 -12.33 10.34 -0.24
CA ARG A 136 -10.98 10.29 0.35
C ARG A 136 -10.88 9.18 1.37
N LEU A 137 -9.71 8.55 1.52
CA LEU A 137 -9.51 7.60 2.60
C LEU A 137 -9.58 8.29 3.96
N SER A 138 -10.24 7.65 4.92
CA SER A 138 -10.10 8.05 6.33
C SER A 138 -8.65 7.93 6.79
N LEU A 139 -8.25 8.72 7.80
CA LEU A 139 -6.88 8.67 8.34
C LEU A 139 -6.50 7.24 8.79
N SER A 140 -7.43 6.52 9.44
CA SER A 140 -7.21 5.14 9.87
C SER A 140 -6.92 4.22 8.68
N ARG A 141 -7.63 4.41 7.57
CA ARG A 141 -7.45 3.61 6.35
C ARG A 141 -6.20 3.96 5.59
N SER A 142 -5.84 5.23 5.51
CA SER A 142 -4.55 5.69 4.99
C SER A 142 -3.38 4.99 5.72
N LEU A 143 -3.43 4.94 7.05
CA LEU A 143 -2.41 4.27 7.85
C LEU A 143 -2.42 2.75 7.70
N HIS A 144 -3.61 2.15 7.65
CA HIS A 144 -3.76 0.72 7.44
C HIS A 144 -3.18 0.29 6.09
N LEU A 145 -3.46 1.04 5.02
CA LEU A 145 -2.95 0.76 3.68
C LEU A 145 -1.42 0.75 3.62
N VAL A 146 -0.77 1.77 4.20
CA VAL A 146 0.70 1.83 4.27
C VAL A 146 1.27 0.64 5.05
N ARG A 147 0.64 0.27 6.17
CA ARG A 147 1.07 -0.89 6.97
C ARG A 147 0.90 -2.20 6.23
N GLU A 148 -0.22 -2.39 5.52
CA GLU A 148 -0.49 -3.61 4.76
C GLU A 148 0.55 -3.83 3.68
N PHE A 149 0.87 -2.78 2.89
CA PHE A 149 1.82 -2.93 1.78
C PHE A 149 3.25 -3.11 2.29
N LYS A 150 3.63 -2.43 3.37
CA LYS A 150 4.88 -2.74 4.08
C LYS A 150 4.91 -4.19 4.56
N GLY A 151 3.80 -4.68 5.12
CA GLY A 151 3.68 -6.06 5.61
C GLY A 151 3.86 -7.11 4.50
N ILE A 152 3.40 -6.83 3.28
CA ILE A 152 3.64 -7.70 2.11
C ILE A 152 5.13 -7.77 1.79
N ALA A 153 5.82 -6.62 1.74
CA ALA A 153 7.26 -6.57 1.50
C ALA A 153 8.06 -7.27 2.62
N ASP A 154 7.70 -7.02 3.89
CA ASP A 154 8.33 -7.65 5.05
C ASP A 154 8.15 -9.17 5.02
N GLU A 155 6.94 -9.67 4.72
CA GLU A 155 6.64 -11.11 4.68
C GLU A 155 7.41 -11.81 3.55
N TYR A 156 7.48 -11.19 2.38
CA TYR A 156 8.31 -11.69 1.29
C TYR A 156 9.79 -11.70 1.69
N ALA A 157 10.30 -10.61 2.26
CA ALA A 157 11.70 -10.52 2.69
C ALA A 157 12.04 -11.57 3.76
N GLU A 158 11.13 -11.83 4.70
CA GLU A 158 11.31 -12.88 5.70
C GLU A 158 11.40 -14.27 5.05
N ALA A 159 10.53 -14.54 4.07
CA ALA A 159 10.49 -15.82 3.39
C ALA A 159 11.70 -16.05 2.48
N VAL A 160 12.21 -15.02 1.81
CA VAL A 160 13.31 -15.14 0.83
C VAL A 160 14.70 -15.00 1.46
N PHE A 161 14.86 -14.12 2.46
CA PHE A 161 16.19 -13.80 3.02
C PHE A 161 16.43 -14.41 4.41
N ILE A 162 15.40 -14.52 5.25
CA ILE A 162 15.58 -14.82 6.68
C ILE A 162 15.38 -16.31 6.95
N ARG A 163 14.26 -16.89 6.51
CA ARG A 163 13.94 -18.30 6.76
C ARG A 163 14.94 -19.30 6.16
N PRO A 164 15.48 -19.11 4.94
CA PRO A 164 16.48 -20.01 4.38
C PRO A 164 17.78 -20.04 5.21
N ASN A 165 18.18 -18.89 5.78
CA ASN A 165 19.38 -18.79 6.62
C ASN A 165 19.23 -19.50 7.97
N ASN A 166 18.03 -19.50 8.55
CA ASN A 166 17.75 -20.19 9.82
C ASN A 166 17.67 -21.73 9.68
N ALA A 167 17.29 -22.24 8.50
CA ALA A 167 17.27 -23.68 8.23
C ALA A 167 18.70 -24.27 8.12
N LEU A 168 19.60 -23.56 7.45
CA LEU A 168 21.02 -23.95 7.31
C LEU A 168 21.79 -23.92 8.63
N GLN A 169 21.46 -23.00 9.55
CA GLN A 169 22.07 -22.96 10.88
C GLN A 169 21.57 -24.09 11.82
N ARG A 170 20.38 -24.65 11.57
CA ARG A 170 19.82 -25.74 12.41
C ARG A 170 20.34 -27.13 12.03
N THR A 171 20.84 -27.32 10.83
CA THR A 171 21.47 -28.59 10.39
C THR A 171 22.96 -28.67 10.71
N SER A 172 23.52 -27.62 11.31
CA SER A 172 24.96 -27.48 11.60
C SER A 172 25.31 -27.66 13.08
N ARG A 173 24.46 -28.33 13.87
CA ARG A 173 24.68 -28.65 15.29
C ARG A 173 24.61 -30.14 15.54
#